data_AF-T0HF10-F1
#
_entry.id   AF-T0HF10-F1
#
_cell.length_a   1.000
_cell.length_b   1.000
_cell.length_c   1.000
_cell.angle_alpha   90.00
_cell.angle_beta   90.00
_cell.angle_gamma   90.00
#
_symmetry.space_group_name_H-M   'P 1'
#
loop_
_entity.id
_entity.type
_entity.pdbx_description
1 polymer ?
#
loop_
_entity_poly.entity_id
_entity_poly.type
_entity_poly.pdbx_seq_one_letter_code
_entity_poly.pdbx_strand_id
1 'polypeptide(L)'
;MPVTLFVVLAVGASIGVIFEKTFAAIDRDKRRAYWRGKNANRSRALSNELPSPAMETSQKKDSTQLAAEQLKVVMNADFQWRALLNKPERRLLSCIDQVLAEESPGWRTMGQVSLGEILYSRDKDAFWAINAKRVDLLIVDRDCRPLHAVEFQGTGHHGSPETAARDAIKKEALRRAGIGYIEVVSGNTPAEVRDMIRKLTSEHKKSVSPAIS
;
A
#
# COMPACT_ATOMS: atom_id res chain seq x y z
N MET A 1 -21.19 30.52 17.11
CA MET A 1 -21.36 29.82 15.81
C MET A 1 -20.36 28.65 15.67
N PRO A 2 -20.48 27.54 16.44
CA PRO A 2 -19.58 26.38 16.32
C PRO A 2 -20.17 25.22 15.49
N VAL A 3 -21.46 25.26 15.16
CA VAL A 3 -22.17 24.16 14.48
C VAL A 3 -21.81 24.08 12.99
N THR A 4 -21.48 25.20 12.36
CA THR A 4 -21.13 25.26 10.92
C THR A 4 -19.81 24.56 10.59
N LEU A 5 -18.83 24.60 11.50
CA LEU A 5 -17.52 23.93 11.29
C LEU A 5 -17.62 22.41 11.38
N PHE A 6 -18.50 21.88 12.25
CA PHE A 6 -18.75 20.44 12.36
C PHE A 6 -19.53 19.89 11.15
N VAL A 7 -20.45 20.67 10.59
CA VAL A 7 -21.20 20.27 9.38
C VAL A 7 -20.27 20.25 8.15
N VAL A 8 -19.37 21.21 8.00
CA VAL A 8 -18.39 21.24 6.88
C VAL A 8 -17.39 20.07 6.97
N LEU A 9 -16.93 19.72 8.17
CA LEU A 9 -16.05 18.55 8.39
C LEU A 9 -16.77 17.21 8.15
N ALA A 10 -18.05 17.10 8.53
CA ALA A 10 -18.84 15.89 8.31
C ALA A 10 -19.16 15.64 6.82
N VAL A 11 -19.41 16.71 6.05
CA VAL A 11 -19.64 16.63 4.60
C VAL A 11 -18.35 16.30 3.83
N GLY A 12 -17.20 16.85 4.25
CA GLY A 12 -15.90 16.52 3.64
C GLY A 12 -15.45 15.06 3.88
N ALA A 13 -15.71 14.53 5.08
CA ALA A 13 -15.37 13.14 5.42
C ALA A 13 -16.25 12.11 4.70
N SER A 14 -17.52 12.44 4.43
CA SER A 14 -18.43 11.54 3.71
C SER A 14 -18.16 11.52 2.20
N ILE A 15 -17.73 12.63 1.59
CA ILE A 15 -17.33 12.66 0.17
C ILE A 15 -16.03 11.85 -0.07
N GLY A 16 -15.05 11.91 0.84
CA GLY A 16 -13.80 11.15 0.72
C GLY A 16 -13.98 9.62 0.86
N VAL A 17 -14.84 9.17 1.77
CA VAL A 17 -15.13 7.73 1.96
C VAL A 17 -16.02 7.16 0.83
N ILE A 18 -16.86 8.00 0.20
CA ILE A 18 -17.70 7.59 -0.94
C ILE A 18 -16.88 7.53 -2.24
N PHE A 19 -15.88 8.40 -2.44
CA PHE A 19 -15.02 8.36 -3.63
C PHE A 19 -14.10 7.13 -3.68
N GLU A 20 -13.51 6.69 -2.55
CA GLU A 20 -12.69 5.46 -2.52
C GLU A 20 -13.53 4.18 -2.71
N LYS A 21 -14.72 4.12 -2.12
CA LYS A 21 -15.56 2.91 -2.18
C LYS A 21 -16.27 2.71 -3.52
N THR A 22 -16.67 3.79 -4.19
CA THR A 22 -17.35 3.69 -5.49
C THR A 22 -16.37 3.46 -6.64
N PHE A 23 -15.21 4.13 -6.68
CA PHE A 23 -14.22 3.90 -7.73
C PHE A 23 -13.57 2.51 -7.63
N ALA A 24 -13.24 2.02 -6.44
CA ALA A 24 -12.63 0.69 -6.29
C ALA A 24 -13.61 -0.48 -6.56
N ALA A 25 -14.92 -0.28 -6.41
CA ALA A 25 -15.94 -1.28 -6.70
C ALA A 25 -16.36 -1.25 -8.19
N ILE A 26 -16.60 -0.06 -8.74
CA ILE A 26 -16.99 0.14 -10.14
C ILE A 26 -15.86 -0.29 -11.10
N ASP A 27 -14.59 -0.07 -10.72
CA ASP A 27 -13.42 -0.49 -11.49
C ASP A 27 -13.19 -2.01 -11.42
N ARG A 28 -13.51 -2.66 -10.28
CA ARG A 28 -13.44 -4.13 -10.14
C ARG A 28 -14.48 -4.84 -11.01
N ASP A 29 -15.72 -4.37 -11.04
CA ASP A 29 -16.78 -5.01 -11.81
C ASP A 29 -16.66 -4.72 -13.32
N LYS A 30 -16.27 -3.50 -13.70
CA LYS A 30 -15.95 -3.19 -15.11
C LYS A 30 -14.75 -3.99 -15.62
N ARG A 31 -13.71 -4.17 -14.81
CA ARG A 31 -12.55 -5.01 -15.17
C ARG A 31 -12.93 -6.49 -15.22
N ARG A 32 -13.70 -7.03 -14.26
CA ARG A 32 -14.17 -8.43 -14.31
C ARG A 32 -15.02 -8.72 -15.54
N ALA A 33 -15.93 -7.81 -15.91
CA ALA A 33 -16.73 -7.93 -17.13
C ALA A 33 -15.87 -7.85 -18.40
N TYR A 34 -14.93 -6.91 -18.44
CA TYR A 34 -13.95 -6.78 -19.54
C TYR A 34 -13.09 -8.05 -19.70
N TRP A 35 -12.60 -8.63 -18.61
CA TRP A 35 -11.77 -9.84 -18.64
C TRP A 35 -12.57 -11.12 -18.92
N ARG A 36 -13.83 -11.23 -18.46
CA ARG A 36 -14.72 -12.35 -18.83
C ARG A 36 -15.04 -12.35 -20.33
N GLY A 37 -15.27 -11.18 -20.93
CA GLY A 37 -15.47 -11.07 -22.39
C GLY A 37 -14.21 -11.39 -23.20
N LYS A 38 -13.03 -10.98 -22.71
CA LYS A 38 -11.75 -11.19 -23.39
C LYS A 38 -11.29 -12.65 -23.37
N ASN A 39 -11.52 -13.40 -22.29
CA ASN A 39 -11.20 -14.84 -22.24
C ASN A 39 -12.18 -15.70 -23.06
N ALA A 40 -13.46 -15.32 -23.13
CA ALA A 40 -14.44 -16.00 -23.99
C ALA A 40 -14.12 -15.81 -25.48
N ASN A 41 -13.64 -14.64 -25.89
CA ASN A 41 -13.17 -14.41 -27.25
C ASN A 41 -11.81 -15.09 -27.55
N ARG A 42 -10.95 -15.30 -26.54
CA ARG A 42 -9.65 -15.94 -26.75
C ARG A 42 -9.75 -17.45 -26.99
N SER A 43 -10.74 -18.14 -26.41
CA SER A 43 -10.98 -19.56 -26.75
C SER A 43 -11.67 -19.73 -28.11
N ARG A 44 -12.41 -18.71 -28.57
CA ARG A 44 -13.07 -18.70 -29.89
C ARG A 44 -12.17 -18.23 -31.04
N ALA A 45 -11.14 -17.42 -30.74
CA ALA A 45 -10.19 -16.90 -31.71
C ALA A 45 -8.98 -17.83 -31.98
N LEU A 46 -8.81 -18.92 -31.20
CA LEU A 46 -7.75 -19.89 -31.45
C LEU A 46 -8.08 -20.84 -32.62
N SER A 47 -9.27 -20.73 -33.23
CA SER A 47 -9.68 -21.58 -34.35
C SER A 47 -9.84 -20.86 -35.69
N ASN A 48 -9.48 -19.59 -35.86
CA ASN A 48 -9.32 -19.03 -37.21
C ASN A 48 -8.59 -17.67 -37.25
N GLU A 49 -7.56 -17.66 -38.10
CA GLU A 49 -7.04 -16.53 -38.89
C GLU A 49 -6.05 -15.51 -38.28
N LEU A 50 -5.09 -15.17 -39.15
CA LEU A 50 -3.91 -14.32 -38.99
C LEU A 50 -4.26 -12.86 -38.62
N PRO A 51 -3.42 -12.13 -37.87
CA PRO A 51 -3.75 -10.77 -37.45
C PRO A 51 -3.44 -9.71 -38.53
N SER A 52 -4.45 -8.89 -38.86
CA SER A 52 -4.30 -7.64 -39.62
C SER A 52 -3.79 -6.47 -38.75
N PRO A 53 -3.08 -5.45 -39.29
CA PRO A 53 -2.38 -4.43 -38.51
C PRO A 53 -3.24 -3.28 -37.97
N ALA A 54 -4.58 -3.35 -38.08
CA ALA A 54 -5.46 -2.21 -37.82
C ALA A 54 -5.88 -2.01 -36.34
N MET A 55 -5.46 -2.87 -35.40
CA MET A 55 -5.91 -2.79 -33.99
C MET A 55 -5.05 -1.92 -33.06
N GLU A 56 -3.87 -1.46 -33.47
CA GLU A 56 -2.97 -0.69 -32.57
C GLU A 56 -3.30 0.80 -32.44
N THR A 57 -4.06 1.38 -33.37
CA THR A 57 -4.32 2.83 -33.41
C THR A 57 -5.49 3.28 -32.53
N SER A 58 -6.46 2.41 -32.24
CA SER A 58 -7.65 2.79 -31.46
C SER A 58 -7.38 2.86 -29.95
N GLN A 59 -6.43 2.09 -29.41
CA GLN A 59 -6.14 2.08 -27.96
C GLN A 59 -5.32 3.29 -27.51
N LYS A 60 -4.42 3.82 -28.36
CA LYS A 60 -3.62 5.01 -28.02
C LYS A 60 -4.49 6.26 -27.89
N LYS A 61 -5.46 6.45 -28.80
CA LYS A 61 -6.30 7.66 -28.84
C LYS A 61 -7.14 7.84 -27.56
N ASP A 62 -7.65 6.75 -27.00
CA ASP A 62 -8.47 6.72 -25.79
C ASP A 62 -7.64 7.05 -24.52
N SER A 63 -6.44 6.47 -24.39
CA SER A 63 -5.56 6.74 -23.25
C SER A 63 -5.08 8.20 -23.18
N THR A 64 -4.77 8.82 -24.33
CA THR A 64 -4.35 10.22 -24.40
C THR A 64 -5.50 11.17 -24.07
N GLN A 65 -6.73 10.83 -24.48
CA GLN A 65 -7.92 11.62 -24.15
C GLN A 65 -8.22 11.55 -22.65
N LEU A 66 -8.19 10.35 -22.05
CA LEU A 66 -8.36 10.19 -20.60
C LEU A 66 -7.31 10.99 -19.80
N ALA A 67 -6.05 10.94 -20.22
CA ALA A 67 -4.98 11.73 -19.58
C ALA A 67 -5.21 13.24 -19.70
N ALA A 68 -5.70 13.70 -20.86
CA ALA A 68 -6.05 15.11 -21.06
C ALA A 68 -7.24 15.55 -20.20
N GLU A 69 -8.23 14.70 -20.00
CA GLU A 69 -9.35 14.95 -19.09
C GLU A 69 -8.89 15.01 -17.62
N GLN A 70 -8.05 14.06 -17.20
CA GLN A 70 -7.44 14.08 -15.86
C GLN A 70 -6.60 15.35 -15.64
N LEU A 71 -5.83 15.78 -16.65
CA LEU A 71 -5.05 17.01 -16.57
C LEU A 71 -5.94 18.24 -16.37
N LYS A 72 -7.07 18.33 -17.09
CA LYS A 72 -8.04 19.42 -16.88
C LYS A 72 -8.58 19.45 -15.45
N VAL A 73 -8.87 18.28 -14.88
CA VAL A 73 -9.32 18.18 -13.47
C VAL A 73 -8.23 18.70 -12.53
N VAL A 74 -6.98 18.28 -12.73
CA VAL A 74 -5.83 18.74 -11.92
C VAL A 74 -5.61 20.24 -12.06
N MET A 75 -5.66 20.79 -13.28
CA MET A 75 -5.44 22.23 -13.51
C MET A 75 -6.50 23.13 -12.85
N ASN A 76 -7.70 22.61 -12.60
CA ASN A 76 -8.81 23.34 -12.00
C ASN A 76 -8.96 23.08 -10.49
N ALA A 77 -8.09 22.27 -9.88
CA ALA A 77 -8.16 21.92 -8.47
C ALA A 77 -7.11 22.69 -7.65
N ASP A 78 -7.49 23.09 -6.43
CA ASP A 78 -6.55 23.64 -5.45
C ASP A 78 -5.86 22.50 -4.70
N PHE A 79 -4.53 22.46 -4.79
CA PHE A 79 -3.72 21.51 -4.03
C PHE A 79 -3.09 22.17 -2.81
N GLN A 80 -3.16 21.47 -1.68
CA GLN A 80 -2.45 21.85 -0.46
C GLN A 80 -1.56 20.68 -0.04
N TRP A 81 -0.35 21.00 0.42
CA TRP A 81 0.50 20.00 1.02
C TRP A 81 -0.08 19.54 2.36
N ARG A 82 0.26 18.31 2.76
CA ARG A 82 -0.08 17.76 4.07
C ARG A 82 1.08 16.93 4.60
N ALA A 83 1.15 16.77 5.92
CA ALA A 83 2.12 15.88 6.52
C ALA A 83 1.91 14.44 6.02
N LEU A 84 3.00 13.75 5.67
CA LEU A 84 2.97 12.37 5.17
C LEU A 84 2.43 11.40 6.24
N LEU A 85 2.85 11.61 7.48
CA LEU A 85 2.52 10.78 8.64
C LEU A 85 1.74 11.59 9.68
N ASN A 86 0.79 10.94 10.35
CA ASN A 86 0.07 11.55 11.46
C ASN A 86 0.96 11.69 12.71
N LYS A 87 0.49 12.38 13.76
CA LYS A 87 1.32 12.68 14.94
C LYS A 87 1.81 11.40 15.65
N PRO A 88 0.97 10.38 15.89
CA PRO A 88 1.44 9.09 16.41
C PRO A 88 2.47 8.38 15.54
N GLU A 89 2.21 8.23 14.24
CA GLU A 89 3.14 7.59 13.29
C GLU A 89 4.49 8.30 13.23
N ARG A 90 4.50 9.65 13.26
CA ARG A 90 5.76 10.41 13.31
C ARG A 90 6.55 10.12 14.59
N ARG A 91 5.89 9.98 15.73
CA ARG A 91 6.55 9.62 16.99
C ARG A 91 7.12 8.20 16.93
N LEU A 92 6.36 7.27 16.34
CA LEU A 92 6.82 5.91 16.12
C LEU A 92 8.04 5.88 15.20
N LEU A 93 7.99 6.59 14.07
CA LEU A 93 9.13 6.76 13.17
C LEU A 93 10.37 7.26 13.92
N SER A 94 10.24 8.35 14.68
CA SER A 94 11.37 8.90 15.46
C SER A 94 11.92 7.92 16.49
N CYS A 95 11.05 7.11 17.12
CA CYS A 95 11.48 6.09 18.06
C CYS A 95 12.26 4.97 17.36
N ILE A 96 11.76 4.47 16.22
CA ILE A 96 12.44 3.44 15.44
C ILE A 96 13.79 3.96 14.94
N ASP A 97 13.84 5.16 14.38
CA ASP A 97 15.07 5.75 13.83
C ASP A 97 16.18 5.88 14.89
N GLN A 98 15.84 6.27 16.12
CA GLN A 98 16.79 6.32 17.23
C GLN A 98 17.37 4.93 17.54
N VAL A 99 16.52 3.91 17.59
CA VAL A 99 16.94 2.54 17.90
C VAL A 99 17.78 1.95 16.76
N LEU A 100 17.41 2.20 15.50
CA LEU A 100 18.19 1.76 14.35
C LEU A 100 19.56 2.42 14.32
N ALA A 101 19.66 3.72 14.64
CA ALA A 101 20.95 4.42 14.70
C ALA A 101 21.91 3.79 15.73
N GLU A 102 21.39 3.32 16.87
CA GLU A 102 22.16 2.66 17.92
C GLU A 102 22.52 1.20 17.57
N GLU A 103 21.55 0.43 17.07
CA GLU A 103 21.66 -1.03 17.00
C GLU A 103 22.05 -1.55 15.61
N SER A 104 21.74 -0.80 14.55
CA SER A 104 21.90 -1.19 13.14
C SER A 104 21.99 0.03 12.22
N PRO A 105 23.09 0.80 12.27
CA PRO A 105 23.22 2.09 11.58
C PRO A 105 23.13 2.02 10.04
N GLY A 106 23.18 0.82 9.46
CA GLY A 106 22.93 0.62 8.03
C GLY A 106 21.44 0.51 7.66
N TRP A 107 20.54 0.38 8.62
CA TRP A 107 19.10 0.24 8.38
C TRP A 107 18.42 1.60 8.39
N ARG A 108 17.28 1.70 7.70
CA ARG A 108 16.47 2.93 7.62
C ARG A 108 14.99 2.62 7.72
N THR A 109 14.22 3.59 8.20
CA THR A 109 12.75 3.54 8.18
C THR A 109 12.21 4.44 7.07
N MET A 110 11.19 3.96 6.34
CA MET A 110 10.49 4.69 5.29
C MET A 110 9.00 4.76 5.62
N GLY A 111 8.35 5.90 5.37
CA GLY A 111 6.93 6.08 5.66
C GLY A 111 6.01 5.90 4.47
N GLN A 112 4.81 5.38 4.70
CA GLN A 112 3.73 5.22 3.73
C GLN A 112 4.20 4.50 2.46
N VAL A 113 4.92 3.38 2.57
CA VAL A 113 5.47 2.68 1.39
C VAL A 113 4.37 1.88 0.70
N SER A 114 4.25 2.02 -0.61
CA SER A 114 3.35 1.19 -1.41
C SER A 114 3.88 -0.24 -1.50
N LEU A 115 3.02 -1.22 -1.25
CA LEU A 115 3.38 -2.63 -1.35
C LEU A 115 3.69 -3.04 -2.79
N GLY A 116 3.18 -2.33 -3.80
CA GLY A 116 3.55 -2.57 -5.19
C GLY A 116 5.00 -2.24 -5.53
N GLU A 117 5.69 -1.43 -4.72
CA GLU A 117 7.10 -1.08 -4.92
C GLU A 117 8.05 -2.13 -4.35
N ILE A 118 7.59 -2.91 -3.36
CA ILE A 118 8.43 -3.89 -2.65
C ILE A 118 7.98 -5.35 -2.86
N LEU A 119 6.77 -5.56 -3.37
CA LEU A 119 6.22 -6.88 -3.67
C LEU A 119 5.93 -7.01 -5.16
N TYR A 120 6.35 -8.15 -5.72
CA TYR A 120 6.04 -8.53 -7.09
C TYR A 120 5.50 -9.96 -7.13
N SER A 121 4.57 -10.21 -8.04
CA SER A 121 4.07 -11.55 -8.35
C SER A 121 3.90 -11.72 -9.85
N ARG A 122 4.22 -12.92 -10.35
CA ARG A 122 3.88 -13.32 -11.72
C ARG A 122 2.38 -13.54 -11.89
N ASP A 123 1.68 -13.86 -10.79
CA ASP A 123 0.23 -13.88 -10.74
C ASP A 123 -0.29 -12.44 -10.73
N LYS A 124 -0.93 -12.06 -11.84
CA LYS A 124 -1.49 -10.73 -12.02
C LYS A 124 -2.54 -10.43 -10.95
N ASP A 125 -3.44 -11.36 -10.65
CA ASP A 125 -4.53 -11.11 -9.71
C ASP A 125 -3.98 -10.87 -8.31
N ALA A 126 -2.95 -11.62 -7.90
CA ALA A 126 -2.22 -11.37 -6.65
C ALA A 126 -1.53 -10.00 -6.63
N PHE A 127 -0.86 -9.61 -7.73
CA PHE A 127 -0.20 -8.32 -7.82
C PHE A 127 -1.20 -7.15 -7.77
N TRP A 128 -2.30 -7.23 -8.52
CA TRP A 128 -3.37 -6.22 -8.48
C TRP A 128 -4.06 -6.15 -7.12
N ALA A 129 -4.17 -7.28 -6.41
CA ALA A 129 -4.72 -7.28 -5.07
C ALA A 129 -3.83 -6.53 -4.07
N ILE A 130 -2.51 -6.43 -4.29
CA ILE A 130 -1.57 -5.86 -3.31
C ILE A 130 -1.01 -4.49 -3.71
N ASN A 131 -0.88 -4.18 -5.01
CA ASN A 131 -0.09 -3.04 -5.50
C ASN A 131 -0.53 -1.66 -5.00
N ALA A 132 -1.82 -1.47 -4.73
CA ALA A 132 -2.39 -0.21 -4.25
C ALA A 132 -2.42 -0.11 -2.73
N LYS A 133 -2.07 -1.20 -2.01
CA LYS A 133 -2.00 -1.18 -0.55
C LYS A 133 -0.67 -0.57 -0.11
N ARG A 134 -0.66 0.04 1.07
CA ARG A 134 0.51 0.68 1.66
C ARG A 134 0.70 0.17 3.09
N VAL A 135 1.94 0.24 3.56
CA VAL A 135 2.31 0.05 4.97
C VAL A 135 2.64 1.41 5.57
N ASP A 136 2.32 1.61 6.86
CA ASP A 136 2.56 2.88 7.53
C ASP A 136 4.05 3.21 7.60
N LEU A 137 4.86 2.22 7.98
CA LEU A 137 6.30 2.30 8.03
C LEU A 137 6.94 1.00 7.49
N LEU A 138 8.12 1.12 6.90
CA LEU A 138 8.94 0.01 6.40
C LEU A 138 10.38 0.18 6.85
N ILE A 139 10.93 -0.84 7.49
CA ILE A 139 12.36 -0.92 7.81
C ILE A 139 13.06 -1.62 6.64
N VAL A 140 14.13 -1.01 6.15
CA VAL A 140 14.98 -1.50 5.06
C VAL A 140 16.44 -1.60 5.49
N ASP A 141 17.22 -2.44 4.83
CA ASP A 141 18.68 -2.49 5.01
C ASP A 141 19.40 -1.37 4.23
N ARG A 142 20.74 -1.44 4.22
CA ARG A 142 21.62 -0.48 3.54
C ARG A 142 21.42 -0.43 2.02
N ASP A 143 20.94 -1.52 1.43
CA ASP A 143 20.71 -1.69 0.00
C ASP A 143 19.23 -1.45 -0.35
N CYS A 144 18.46 -0.88 0.58
CA CYS A 144 17.01 -0.63 0.47
C CYS A 144 16.17 -1.90 0.30
N ARG A 145 16.66 -3.06 0.75
CA ARG A 145 15.86 -4.29 0.75
C ARG A 145 14.87 -4.28 1.90
N PRO A 146 13.59 -4.64 1.67
CA PRO A 146 12.58 -4.64 2.72
C PRO A 146 12.88 -5.71 3.77
N LEU A 147 12.89 -5.30 5.05
CA LEU A 147 13.11 -6.20 6.18
C LEU A 147 11.83 -6.43 6.97
N HIS A 148 11.20 -5.35 7.44
CA HIS A 148 10.03 -5.42 8.32
C HIS A 148 9.04 -4.30 8.00
N ALA A 149 7.79 -4.65 7.73
CA ALA A 149 6.67 -3.71 7.72
C ALA A 149 6.20 -3.45 9.15
N VAL A 150 5.88 -2.20 9.45
CA VAL A 150 5.38 -1.76 10.76
C VAL A 150 4.08 -0.98 10.55
N GLU A 151 3.02 -1.42 11.22
CA GLU A 151 1.67 -0.84 11.12
C GLU A 151 1.26 -0.26 12.47
N PHE A 152 0.74 0.97 12.47
CA PHE A 152 0.32 1.66 13.68
C PHE A 152 -1.19 1.50 13.89
N GLN A 153 -1.56 0.80 14.96
CA GLN A 153 -2.95 0.58 15.33
C GLN A 153 -3.38 1.63 16.36
N GLY A 154 -4.13 2.64 15.90
CA GLY A 154 -4.74 3.65 16.77
C GLY A 154 -5.89 3.12 17.66
N THR A 155 -6.25 3.86 18.71
CA THR A 155 -7.29 3.50 19.70
C THR A 155 -8.71 3.35 19.13
N GLY A 156 -8.97 3.84 17.92
CA GLY A 156 -10.29 3.87 17.31
C GLY A 156 -10.66 2.67 16.43
N HIS A 157 -9.82 1.62 16.38
CA HIS A 157 -10.09 0.46 15.53
C HIS A 157 -11.09 -0.50 16.17
N HIS A 158 -12.37 -0.11 16.19
CA HIS A 158 -13.45 -1.08 16.11
C HIS A 158 -13.38 -1.70 14.71
N GLY A 159 -12.62 -2.79 14.61
CA GLY A 159 -12.29 -3.48 13.37
C GLY A 159 -13.54 -3.84 12.59
N SER A 160 -13.81 -3.07 11.54
CA SER A 160 -14.77 -3.50 10.54
C SER A 160 -14.23 -4.80 9.91
N PRO A 161 -15.11 -5.74 9.48
CA PRO A 161 -14.68 -6.92 8.74
C PRO A 161 -13.79 -6.58 7.52
N GLU A 162 -14.02 -5.42 6.91
CA GLU A 162 -13.24 -4.89 5.79
C GLU A 162 -11.80 -4.53 6.19
N THR A 163 -11.59 -3.93 7.37
CA THR A 163 -10.26 -3.62 7.91
C THR A 163 -9.48 -4.89 8.20
N ALA A 164 -10.10 -5.86 8.87
CA ALA A 164 -9.47 -7.16 9.17
C ALA A 164 -9.06 -7.92 7.91
N ALA A 165 -9.93 -7.93 6.89
CA ALA A 165 -9.62 -8.55 5.60
C ALA A 165 -8.44 -7.86 4.88
N ARG A 166 -8.35 -6.52 4.93
CA ARG A 166 -7.23 -5.76 4.36
C ARG A 166 -5.91 -6.11 5.04
N ASP A 167 -5.90 -6.17 6.36
CA ASP A 167 -4.69 -6.48 7.13
C ASP A 167 -4.26 -7.93 6.90
N ALA A 168 -5.20 -8.87 6.82
CA ALA A 168 -4.90 -10.27 6.47
C ALA A 168 -4.21 -10.39 5.11
N ILE A 169 -4.67 -9.65 4.09
CA ILE A 169 -4.04 -9.64 2.76
C ILE A 169 -2.62 -9.10 2.83
N LYS A 170 -2.38 -7.99 3.55
CA LYS A 170 -1.03 -7.41 3.73
C LYS A 170 -0.10 -8.41 4.42
N LYS A 171 -0.53 -8.95 5.57
CA LYS A 171 0.21 -9.93 6.37
C LYS A 171 0.63 -11.14 5.55
N GLU A 172 -0.30 -11.73 4.79
CA GLU A 172 0.01 -12.93 4.00
C GLU A 172 0.95 -12.65 2.83
N ALA A 173 0.79 -11.51 2.15
CA ALA A 173 1.68 -11.14 1.05
C ALA A 173 3.11 -10.88 1.53
N LEU A 174 3.27 -10.17 2.65
CA LEU A 174 4.58 -9.91 3.27
C LEU A 174 5.23 -11.21 3.76
N ARG A 175 4.46 -12.09 4.42
CA ARG A 175 4.93 -13.40 4.87
C ARG A 175 5.44 -14.25 3.71
N ARG A 176 4.70 -14.29 2.58
CA ARG A 176 5.13 -15.01 1.37
C ARG A 176 6.39 -14.44 0.72
N ALA A 177 6.64 -13.15 0.93
CA ALA A 177 7.86 -12.47 0.45
C ALA A 177 9.03 -12.55 1.44
N GLY A 178 8.85 -13.18 2.62
CA GLY A 178 9.89 -13.24 3.65
C GLY A 178 10.14 -11.91 4.36
N ILE A 179 9.20 -10.97 4.29
CA ILE A 179 9.27 -9.67 4.96
C ILE A 179 8.53 -9.78 6.29
N GLY A 180 9.18 -9.39 7.38
CA GLY A 180 8.57 -9.39 8.71
C GLY A 180 7.43 -8.38 8.81
N TYR A 181 6.51 -8.59 9.76
CA TYR A 181 5.35 -7.72 9.96
C TYR A 181 5.12 -7.49 11.45
N ILE A 182 4.91 -6.24 11.84
CA ILE A 182 4.85 -5.78 13.23
C ILE A 182 3.68 -4.83 13.41
N GLU A 183 2.92 -5.03 14.47
CA GLU A 183 1.83 -4.14 14.87
C GLU A 183 2.25 -3.41 16.13
N VAL A 184 2.23 -2.09 16.05
CA VAL A 184 2.47 -1.21 17.20
C VAL A 184 1.15 -0.59 17.58
N VAL A 185 0.69 -0.85 18.80
CA VAL A 185 -0.55 -0.30 19.32
C VAL A 185 -0.28 1.05 19.97
N SER A 186 -1.25 1.96 19.94
CA SER A 186 -1.11 3.29 20.55
C SER A 186 -0.81 3.29 22.06
N GLY A 187 -1.04 2.16 22.74
CA GLY A 187 -0.69 1.96 24.15
C GLY A 187 0.78 1.59 24.38
N ASN A 188 1.55 1.29 23.32
CA ASN A 188 2.93 0.87 23.51
C ASN A 188 3.81 2.02 23.99
N THR A 189 4.60 1.73 25.02
CA THR A 189 5.60 2.68 25.50
C THR A 189 6.78 2.75 24.51
N PRO A 190 7.53 3.86 24.46
CA PRO A 190 8.75 3.94 23.65
C PRO A 190 9.78 2.84 23.99
N ALA A 191 9.81 2.37 25.25
CA ALA A 191 10.68 1.27 25.67
C ALA A 191 10.24 -0.06 25.05
N GLU A 192 8.95 -0.37 25.04
CA GLU A 192 8.41 -1.58 24.38
C GLU A 192 8.69 -1.57 22.88
N VAL A 193 8.49 -0.43 22.21
CA VAL A 193 8.83 -0.29 20.79
C VAL A 193 10.32 -0.54 20.56
N ARG A 194 11.18 0.02 21.41
CA ARG A 194 12.63 -0.20 21.34
C ARG A 194 12.99 -1.67 21.51
N ASP A 195 12.41 -2.36 22.47
CA ASP A 195 12.67 -3.79 22.72
C ASP A 195 12.19 -4.66 21.56
N MET A 196 11.04 -4.32 20.96
CA MET A 196 10.56 -4.96 19.73
C MET A 196 11.59 -4.80 18.60
N ILE A 197 12.04 -3.57 18.31
CA ILE A 197 13.00 -3.33 17.22
C ILE A 197 14.36 -4.00 17.49
N ARG A 198 14.86 -3.97 18.73
CA ARG A 198 16.09 -4.67 19.15
C ARG A 198 16.03 -6.17 18.91
N LYS A 199 14.89 -6.78 19.19
CA LYS A 199 14.69 -8.20 18.94
C LYS A 199 14.86 -8.52 17.46
N LEU A 200 14.26 -7.72 16.56
CA LEU A 200 14.38 -7.92 15.10
C LEU A 200 15.81 -7.80 14.60
N THR A 201 16.54 -6.77 15.04
CA THR A 201 17.94 -6.57 14.63
C THR A 201 18.81 -7.73 15.12
N SER A 202 18.55 -8.24 16.33
CA SER A 202 19.26 -9.42 16.85
C SER A 202 18.96 -10.70 16.06
N GLU A 203 17.70 -10.94 15.70
CA GLU A 203 17.26 -12.11 14.93
C GLU A 203 17.83 -12.07 13.51
N HIS A 204 17.83 -10.89 12.88
CA HIS A 204 18.42 -10.71 11.56
C HIS A 204 19.95 -10.90 11.56
N LYS A 205 20.66 -10.40 12.58
CA LYS A 205 22.11 -10.64 12.70
C LYS A 205 22.45 -12.14 12.84
N LYS A 206 21.60 -12.90 13.53
CA LYS A 206 21.72 -14.36 13.66
C LYS A 206 21.45 -15.09 12.35
N SER A 207 20.48 -14.65 11.55
CA SER A 207 20.16 -15.30 10.27
C SER A 207 21.19 -15.01 9.18
N VAL A 208 21.91 -13.88 9.25
CA VAL A 208 22.94 -13.47 8.29
C VAL A 208 24.35 -13.97 8.67
N SER A 209 24.61 -14.28 9.95
CA SER A 209 25.88 -14.91 10.34
C SER A 209 25.85 -16.39 9.95
N PRO A 210 26.75 -16.89 9.07
CA PRO A 210 26.80 -18.30 8.75
C PRO A 210 27.19 -19.09 10.00
N ALA A 211 26.66 -20.30 10.12
CA ALA A 211 27.24 -21.33 10.97
C ALA A 211 28.73 -21.44 10.61
N ILE A 212 29.60 -20.97 11.50
CA ILE A 212 31.02 -21.31 11.44
C ILE A 212 31.10 -22.76 11.92
N SER A 213 31.24 -23.66 10.96
CA SER A 213 31.66 -25.05 11.16
C SER A 213 32.48 -25.47 9.96
#